data_AF-A0A183L1V1-F1
#
_entry.id   AF-A0A183L1V1-F1
#
_cell.length_a   1.000
_cell.length_b   1.000
_cell.length_c   1.000
_cell.angle_alpha   90.00
_cell.angle_beta   90.00
_cell.angle_gamma   90.00
#
_symmetry.space_group_name_H-M   'P 1'
#
loop_
_entity.id
_entity.type
_entity.pdbx_description
1 polymer ?
#
loop_
_entity_poly.entity_id
_entity_poly.type
_entity_poly.pdbx_seq_one_letter_code
_entity_poly.pdbx_strand_id
1 'polypeptide(L)'
;MDKEGPSWKDAILTSLLERDIIEKSFFTEIFTQYDSNKDIVLYLKGENTRLVRELTLCQQEKSSIQLELEKIKSVKSYDYEQKVFHLQEEVTELHRQKGNLAQNVIDLNRVLQEKDTLLQSKSLKISELEDCLKANQVQNHHLMEKVKGLEETKELLTDEQASHLMTAKALETKNRQLEDDNLQLMKRIKALQSTVERLKNIEYDVQYRKTQETIRKNLQDAVNSTIFVTDSDCSDKPLPCKSALPRNVAVKIDANENEVNSVRFTPSGHIFGSAGFDRKLRLWTYLNGKCEIHSTLVGCNAAVTAIDFDPNVSFPM
;
A
#
# COMPACT_ATOMS: atom_id res chain seq x y z
N MET A 1 -180.59 -58.93 34.01
CA MET A 1 -181.35 -60.19 33.80
C MET A 1 -180.34 -61.30 33.63
N ASP A 2 -180.49 -62.32 34.47
CA ASP A 2 -179.95 -63.67 34.40
C ASP A 2 -179.29 -64.08 33.07
N LYS A 3 -178.08 -64.63 33.17
CA LYS A 3 -177.86 -66.07 32.94
C LYS A 3 -176.42 -66.45 33.28
N GLU A 4 -176.34 -67.37 34.23
CA GLU A 4 -175.19 -68.18 34.62
C GLU A 4 -174.29 -68.53 33.41
N GLY A 5 -173.15 -67.86 33.32
CA GLY A 5 -171.98 -68.38 32.62
C GLY A 5 -171.29 -69.37 33.56
N PRO A 6 -170.82 -70.53 33.09
CA PRO A 6 -170.73 -71.68 33.97
C PRO A 6 -169.41 -71.65 34.76
N SER A 7 -169.46 -72.06 36.03
CA SER A 7 -168.35 -72.14 37.00
C SER A 7 -167.04 -72.74 36.46
N TRP A 8 -167.07 -73.49 35.35
CA TRP A 8 -165.89 -74.08 34.73
C TRP A 8 -164.95 -73.06 34.06
N LYS A 9 -165.41 -71.90 33.57
CA LYS A 9 -164.52 -70.93 32.90
C LYS A 9 -163.57 -70.24 33.87
N ASP A 10 -164.11 -69.79 35.00
CA ASP A 10 -163.31 -69.19 36.07
C ASP A 10 -162.39 -70.25 36.68
N ALA A 11 -162.87 -71.48 36.89
CA ALA A 11 -162.03 -72.59 37.35
C ALA A 11 -160.87 -72.93 36.39
N ILE A 12 -161.08 -72.88 35.07
CA ILE A 12 -160.00 -73.08 34.09
C ILE A 12 -159.03 -71.90 34.11
N LEU A 13 -159.49 -70.65 34.26
CA LEU A 13 -158.62 -69.48 34.34
C LEU A 13 -157.77 -69.50 35.61
N THR A 14 -158.37 -69.88 36.76
CA THR A 14 -157.65 -70.06 38.02
C THR A 14 -156.66 -71.20 37.92
N SER A 15 -157.05 -72.34 37.32
CA SER A 15 -156.16 -73.48 37.12
C SER A 15 -155.01 -73.17 36.15
N LEU A 16 -155.24 -72.35 35.11
CA LEU A 16 -154.18 -71.88 34.20
C LEU A 16 -153.25 -70.86 34.85
N LEU A 17 -153.77 -69.97 35.71
CA LEU A 17 -152.93 -69.03 36.47
C LEU A 17 -152.12 -69.75 37.56
N GLU A 18 -152.71 -70.70 38.28
CA GLU A 18 -151.98 -71.57 39.22
C GLU A 18 -150.92 -72.37 38.49
N ARG A 19 -151.25 -72.92 37.32
CA ARG A 19 -150.28 -73.61 36.47
C ARG A 19 -149.18 -72.69 35.98
N ASP A 20 -149.48 -71.47 35.53
CA ASP A 20 -148.46 -70.49 35.10
C ASP A 20 -147.57 -70.04 36.27
N ILE A 21 -148.13 -69.91 37.48
CA ILE A 21 -147.36 -69.62 38.71
C ILE A 21 -146.46 -70.80 39.06
N ILE A 22 -146.98 -72.01 39.07
CA ILE A 22 -146.23 -73.23 39.38
C ILE A 22 -145.15 -73.46 38.33
N GLU A 23 -145.51 -73.49 37.05
CA GLU A 23 -144.59 -73.68 35.93
C GLU A 23 -143.52 -72.58 35.88
N LYS A 24 -143.86 -71.29 36.13
CA LYS A 24 -142.83 -70.22 36.22
C LYS A 24 -141.98 -70.31 37.47
N SER A 25 -142.54 -70.68 38.62
CA SER A 25 -141.81 -70.74 39.89
C SER A 25 -140.64 -71.72 39.87
N PHE A 26 -140.71 -72.77 39.05
CA PHE A 26 -139.59 -73.69 38.85
C PHE A 26 -138.42 -73.07 38.08
N PHE A 27 -138.65 -71.99 37.32
CA PHE A 27 -137.64 -71.33 36.49
C PHE A 27 -137.29 -69.91 36.94
N THR A 28 -137.99 -69.33 37.93
CA THR A 28 -137.70 -67.98 38.45
C THR A 28 -136.28 -67.83 38.95
N GLU A 29 -135.73 -68.84 39.64
CA GLU A 29 -134.34 -68.84 40.11
C GLU A 29 -133.33 -68.87 38.96
N ILE A 30 -133.67 -69.57 37.87
CA ILE A 30 -132.83 -69.62 36.67
C ILE A 30 -132.84 -68.26 35.95
N PHE A 31 -134.00 -67.60 35.88
CA PHE A 31 -134.10 -66.26 35.28
C PHE A 31 -133.35 -65.21 36.11
N THR A 32 -133.44 -65.23 37.44
CA THR A 32 -132.68 -64.29 38.29
C THR A 32 -131.17 -64.50 38.18
N GLN A 33 -130.71 -65.75 38.11
CA GLN A 33 -129.31 -66.09 37.83
C GLN A 33 -128.86 -65.67 36.43
N TYR A 34 -129.73 -65.83 35.42
CA TYR A 34 -129.45 -65.39 34.05
C TYR A 34 -129.33 -63.87 33.94
N ASP A 35 -130.27 -63.12 34.53
CA ASP A 35 -130.23 -61.66 34.54
C ASP A 35 -129.02 -61.14 35.33
N SER A 36 -128.69 -61.76 36.47
CA SER A 36 -127.47 -61.42 37.23
C SER A 36 -126.20 -61.67 36.41
N ASN A 37 -126.08 -62.82 35.75
CA ASN A 37 -124.94 -63.11 34.88
C ASN A 37 -124.87 -62.18 33.66
N LYS A 38 -126.02 -61.82 33.09
CA LYS A 38 -126.12 -60.86 31.98
C LYS A 38 -125.63 -59.47 32.40
N ASP A 39 -125.99 -59.01 33.58
CA ASP A 39 -125.53 -57.73 34.13
C ASP A 39 -124.02 -57.74 34.39
N ILE A 40 -123.48 -58.84 34.93
CA ILE A 40 -122.03 -59.03 35.09
C ILE A 40 -121.33 -59.00 33.73
N VAL A 41 -121.86 -59.69 32.72
CA VAL A 41 -121.30 -59.68 31.36
C VAL A 41 -121.34 -58.29 30.74
N LEU A 42 -122.41 -57.52 30.95
CA LEU A 42 -122.51 -56.14 30.50
C LEU A 42 -121.49 -55.23 31.19
N TYR A 43 -121.33 -55.39 32.51
CA TYR A 43 -120.31 -54.66 33.28
C TYR A 43 -118.90 -55.01 32.79
N LEU A 44 -118.57 -56.30 32.66
CA LEU A 44 -117.27 -56.76 32.18
C LEU A 44 -117.00 -56.30 30.74
N LYS A 45 -118.02 -56.26 29.87
CA LYS A 45 -117.89 -55.67 28.53
C LYS A 45 -117.62 -54.17 28.60
N GLY A 46 -118.34 -53.44 29.44
CA GLY A 46 -118.10 -52.01 29.69
C GLY A 46 -116.66 -51.75 30.15
N GLU A 47 -116.21 -52.51 31.14
CA GLU A 47 -114.86 -52.40 31.70
C GLU A 47 -113.79 -52.77 30.67
N ASN A 48 -114.01 -53.84 29.88
CA ASN A 48 -113.09 -54.22 28.82
C ASN A 48 -113.01 -53.14 27.72
N THR A 49 -114.13 -52.52 27.34
CA THR A 49 -114.10 -51.37 26.40
C THR A 49 -113.45 -50.12 26.99
N ARG A 50 -113.47 -49.94 28.32
CA ARG A 50 -112.72 -48.86 28.99
C ARG A 50 -111.23 -49.14 28.98
N LEU A 51 -110.82 -50.34 29.39
CA LEU A 51 -109.42 -50.78 29.39
C LEU A 51 -108.81 -50.75 28.00
N VAL A 52 -109.56 -51.20 26.97
CA VAL A 52 -109.09 -51.12 25.58
C VAL A 52 -108.86 -49.67 25.14
N ARG A 53 -109.74 -48.72 25.54
CA ARG A 53 -109.57 -47.28 25.27
C ARG A 53 -108.36 -46.69 26.00
N GLU A 54 -108.21 -46.98 27.28
CA GLU A 54 -107.04 -46.53 28.06
C GLU A 54 -105.74 -47.08 27.46
N LEU A 55 -105.73 -48.35 27.06
CA LEU A 55 -104.56 -49.00 26.46
C LEU A 55 -104.23 -48.42 25.08
N THR A 56 -105.23 -48.05 24.27
CA THR A 56 -104.99 -47.36 22.99
C THR A 56 -104.47 -45.94 23.18
N LEU A 57 -104.98 -45.19 24.16
CA LEU A 57 -104.46 -43.87 24.51
C LEU A 57 -103.02 -43.94 24.99
N CYS A 58 -102.70 -44.86 25.91
CA CYS A 58 -101.32 -45.11 26.37
C CYS A 58 -100.38 -45.52 25.22
N GLN A 59 -100.85 -46.31 24.26
CA GLN A 59 -100.07 -46.66 23.07
C GLN A 59 -99.82 -45.44 22.15
N GLN A 60 -100.80 -44.56 21.99
CA GLN A 60 -100.64 -43.31 21.25
C GLN A 60 -99.65 -42.37 21.95
N GLU A 61 -99.77 -42.20 23.27
CA GLU A 61 -98.85 -41.39 24.07
C GLU A 61 -97.42 -41.95 23.99
N LYS A 62 -97.25 -43.26 24.14
CA LYS A 62 -95.96 -43.92 23.96
C LYS A 62 -95.36 -43.66 22.58
N SER A 63 -96.18 -43.78 21.52
CA SER A 63 -95.74 -43.53 20.15
C SER A 63 -95.33 -42.06 19.94
N SER A 64 -96.08 -41.12 20.54
CA SER A 64 -95.77 -39.69 20.51
C SER A 64 -94.44 -39.38 21.20
N ILE A 65 -94.26 -39.88 22.43
CA ILE A 65 -93.01 -39.70 23.21
C ILE A 65 -91.82 -40.32 22.48
N GLN A 66 -92.02 -41.49 21.86
CA GLN A 66 -90.95 -42.19 21.15
C GLN A 66 -90.52 -41.41 19.90
N LEU A 67 -91.47 -40.82 19.17
CA LEU A 67 -91.20 -39.97 18.01
C LEU A 67 -90.49 -38.67 18.42
N GLU A 68 -90.84 -38.09 19.56
CA GLU A 68 -90.21 -36.90 20.10
C GLU A 68 -88.78 -37.17 20.60
N LEU A 69 -88.55 -38.33 21.24
CA LEU A 69 -87.22 -38.81 21.61
C LEU A 69 -86.33 -39.00 20.37
N GLU A 70 -86.87 -39.60 19.31
CA GLU A 70 -86.14 -39.81 18.05
C GLU A 70 -85.76 -38.49 17.38
N LYS A 71 -86.68 -37.51 17.37
CA LYS A 71 -86.39 -36.14 16.92
C LYS A 71 -85.30 -35.47 17.76
N ILE A 72 -85.36 -35.56 19.08
CA ILE A 72 -84.32 -34.97 19.95
C ILE A 72 -82.96 -35.63 19.71
N LYS A 73 -82.94 -36.96 19.52
CA LYS A 73 -81.70 -37.69 19.20
C LYS A 73 -81.14 -37.28 17.84
N SER A 74 -81.98 -37.16 16.81
CA SER A 74 -81.51 -36.78 15.47
C SER A 74 -81.01 -35.34 15.44
N VAL A 75 -81.70 -34.39 16.09
CA VAL A 75 -81.27 -32.99 16.22
C VAL A 75 -79.94 -32.90 16.97
N LYS A 76 -79.81 -33.56 18.13
CA LYS A 76 -78.54 -33.58 18.87
C LYS A 76 -77.41 -34.24 18.06
N SER A 77 -77.69 -35.34 17.34
CA SER A 77 -76.71 -35.99 16.47
C SER A 77 -76.22 -35.04 15.39
N TYR A 78 -77.14 -34.31 14.75
CA TYR A 78 -76.82 -33.31 13.74
C TYR A 78 -75.99 -32.14 14.29
N ASP A 79 -76.37 -31.59 15.45
CA ASP A 79 -75.61 -30.51 16.10
C ASP A 79 -74.18 -30.96 16.46
N TYR A 80 -74.02 -32.20 16.95
CA TYR A 80 -72.69 -32.76 17.23
C TYR A 80 -71.89 -32.99 15.96
N GLU A 81 -72.51 -33.50 14.89
CA GLU A 81 -71.85 -33.68 13.58
C GLU A 81 -71.37 -32.35 13.00
N GLN A 82 -72.21 -31.30 13.04
CA GLN A 82 -71.80 -29.94 12.63
C GLN A 82 -70.63 -29.41 13.47
N LYS A 83 -70.67 -29.61 14.79
CA LYS A 83 -69.59 -29.16 15.68
C LYS A 83 -68.28 -29.90 15.41
N VAL A 84 -68.35 -31.20 15.16
CA VAL A 84 -67.19 -32.01 14.75
C VAL A 84 -66.64 -31.51 13.42
N PHE A 85 -67.52 -31.20 12.45
CA PHE A 85 -67.10 -30.66 11.15
C PHE A 85 -66.39 -29.31 11.29
N HIS A 86 -66.95 -28.37 12.05
CA HIS A 86 -66.32 -27.07 12.29
C HIS A 86 -64.98 -27.16 13.02
N LEU A 87 -64.88 -28.02 14.04
CA LEU A 87 -63.61 -28.27 14.73
C LEU A 87 -62.58 -28.90 13.78
N GLN A 88 -63.01 -29.78 12.89
CA GLN A 88 -62.13 -30.36 11.87
C GLN A 88 -61.60 -29.29 10.91
N GLU A 89 -62.48 -28.38 10.45
CA GLU A 89 -62.12 -27.25 9.58
C GLU A 89 -61.13 -26.30 10.28
N GLU A 90 -61.40 -25.94 11.54
CA GLU A 90 -60.51 -25.11 12.35
C GLU A 90 -59.12 -25.77 12.52
N VAL A 91 -59.08 -27.07 12.81
CA VAL A 91 -57.83 -27.83 12.90
C VAL A 91 -57.07 -27.84 11.57
N THR A 92 -57.77 -27.97 10.44
CA THR A 92 -57.12 -27.92 9.12
C THR A 92 -56.55 -26.54 8.81
N GLU A 93 -57.27 -25.47 9.14
CA GLU A 93 -56.79 -24.10 8.92
C GLU A 93 -55.62 -23.77 9.85
N LEU A 94 -55.65 -24.19 11.11
CA LEU A 94 -54.53 -24.06 12.03
C LEU A 94 -53.29 -24.81 11.55
N HIS A 95 -53.43 -26.02 11.01
CA HIS A 95 -52.30 -26.74 10.41
C HIS A 95 -51.75 -26.02 9.17
N ARG A 96 -52.62 -25.46 8.33
CA ARG A 96 -52.22 -24.65 7.17
C ARG A 96 -51.45 -23.41 7.60
N GLN A 97 -51.96 -22.67 8.59
CA GLN A 97 -51.29 -21.51 9.17
C GLN A 97 -49.94 -21.88 9.80
N LYS A 98 -49.88 -22.99 10.55
CA LYS A 98 -48.63 -23.52 11.11
C LYS A 98 -47.61 -23.84 10.01
N GLY A 99 -48.05 -24.43 8.90
CA GLY A 99 -47.20 -24.69 7.73
C GLY A 99 -46.64 -23.40 7.11
N ASN A 100 -47.50 -22.39 6.91
CA ASN A 100 -47.08 -21.08 6.40
C ASN A 100 -46.07 -20.40 7.33
N LEU A 101 -46.32 -20.43 8.65
CA LEU A 101 -45.39 -19.87 9.64
C LEU A 101 -44.05 -20.60 9.64
N ALA A 102 -44.06 -21.94 9.54
CA ALA A 102 -42.84 -22.72 9.42
C ALA A 102 -42.04 -22.36 8.16
N GLN A 103 -42.71 -22.18 7.02
CA GLN A 103 -42.08 -21.75 5.78
C GLN A 103 -41.47 -20.34 5.92
N ASN A 104 -42.21 -19.39 6.50
CA ASN A 104 -41.71 -18.04 6.76
C ASN A 104 -40.46 -18.05 7.65
N VAL A 105 -40.39 -18.93 8.66
CA VAL A 105 -39.20 -19.08 9.51
C VAL A 105 -38.01 -19.61 8.72
N ILE A 106 -38.22 -20.58 7.81
CA ILE A 106 -37.16 -21.09 6.93
C ILE A 106 -36.64 -19.98 6.02
N ASP A 107 -37.55 -19.24 5.38
CA ASP A 107 -37.18 -18.16 4.46
C ASP A 107 -36.45 -17.02 5.18
N LEU A 108 -36.90 -16.64 6.38
CA LEU A 108 -36.22 -15.67 7.24
C LEU A 108 -34.83 -16.15 7.65
N ASN A 109 -34.67 -17.42 8.02
CA ASN A 109 -33.36 -17.99 8.36
C ASN A 109 -32.42 -18.01 7.16
N ARG A 110 -32.92 -18.29 5.94
CA ARG A 110 -32.10 -18.20 4.73
C ARG A 110 -31.61 -16.77 4.49
N VAL A 111 -32.50 -15.79 4.58
CA VAL A 111 -32.14 -14.37 4.44
C VAL A 111 -31.14 -13.96 5.52
N LEU A 112 -31.32 -14.43 6.76
CA LEU A 112 -30.37 -14.19 7.84
C LEU A 112 -28.97 -14.71 7.48
N GLN A 113 -28.85 -15.95 7.02
CA GLN A 113 -27.58 -16.54 6.58
C GLN A 113 -26.92 -15.76 5.43
N GLU A 114 -27.70 -15.33 4.44
CA GLU A 114 -27.21 -14.47 3.35
C GLU A 114 -26.69 -13.12 3.86
N LYS A 115 -27.38 -12.53 4.84
CA LYS A 115 -26.93 -11.28 5.47
C LYS A 115 -25.67 -11.49 6.31
N ASP A 116 -25.57 -12.59 7.04
CA ASP A 116 -24.39 -12.92 7.85
C ASP A 116 -23.14 -13.13 6.99
N THR A 117 -23.27 -13.88 5.89
CA THR A 117 -22.17 -14.06 4.92
C THR A 117 -21.75 -12.73 4.27
N LEU A 118 -22.70 -11.87 3.92
CA LEU A 118 -22.40 -10.54 3.40
C LEU A 118 -21.72 -9.65 4.45
N LEU A 119 -22.16 -9.70 5.70
CA LEU A 119 -21.53 -8.97 6.81
C LEU A 119 -20.11 -9.45 7.06
N GLN A 120 -19.84 -10.76 6.99
CA GLN A 120 -18.49 -11.33 7.08
C GLN A 120 -17.60 -10.87 5.93
N SER A 121 -18.10 -10.86 4.69
CA SER A 121 -17.33 -10.36 3.54
C SER A 121 -17.02 -8.86 3.69
N LYS A 122 -17.98 -8.06 4.16
CA LYS A 122 -17.77 -6.63 4.42
C LYS A 122 -16.80 -6.38 5.58
N SER A 123 -16.87 -7.15 6.66
CA SER A 123 -15.96 -6.99 7.80
C SER A 123 -14.52 -7.33 7.42
N LEU A 124 -14.30 -8.38 6.62
CA LEU A 124 -13.00 -8.67 6.02
C LEU A 124 -12.51 -7.50 5.16
N LYS A 125 -13.38 -6.94 4.31
CA LYS A 125 -12.97 -5.83 3.45
C LYS A 125 -12.62 -4.56 4.23
N ILE A 126 -13.34 -4.28 5.31
CA ILE A 126 -13.03 -3.19 6.22
C ILE A 126 -11.65 -3.41 6.85
N SER A 127 -11.37 -4.62 7.36
CA SER A 127 -10.06 -4.96 7.94
C SER A 127 -8.91 -4.75 6.94
N GLU A 128 -9.07 -5.21 5.69
CA GLU A 128 -8.06 -4.99 4.64
C GLU A 128 -7.80 -3.50 4.36
N LEU A 129 -8.87 -2.71 4.29
CA LEU A 129 -8.77 -1.27 4.04
C LEU A 129 -8.13 -0.54 5.22
N GLU A 130 -8.41 -0.95 6.46
CA GLU A 130 -7.77 -0.42 7.66
C GLU A 130 -6.27 -0.71 7.68
N ASP A 131 -5.85 -1.91 7.29
CA ASP A 131 -4.43 -2.27 7.21
C ASP A 131 -3.70 -1.49 6.11
N CYS A 132 -4.35 -1.32 4.94
CA CYS A 132 -3.82 -0.47 3.87
C CYS A 132 -3.71 1.00 4.31
N LEU A 133 -4.70 1.50 5.06
CA LEU A 133 -4.68 2.86 5.60
C LEU A 133 -3.54 3.05 6.60
N LYS A 134 -3.32 2.09 7.52
CA LYS A 134 -2.18 2.12 8.45
C LYS A 134 -0.84 2.10 7.71
N ALA A 135 -0.69 1.26 6.69
CA ALA A 135 0.53 1.20 5.88
C ALA A 135 0.82 2.56 5.20
N ASN A 136 -0.21 3.17 4.59
CA ASN A 136 -0.09 4.49 3.97
C ASN A 136 0.21 5.60 5.00
N GLN A 137 -0.33 5.52 6.22
CA GLN A 137 0.00 6.46 7.29
C GLN A 137 1.48 6.36 7.70
N VAL A 138 2.01 5.16 7.84
CA VAL A 138 3.45 4.94 8.12
C VAL A 138 4.31 5.49 6.98
N GLN A 139 3.93 5.24 5.73
CA GLN A 139 4.65 5.77 4.58
C GLN A 139 4.64 7.30 4.53
N ASN A 140 3.50 7.93 4.80
CA ASN A 140 3.40 9.39 4.90
C ASN A 140 4.27 9.95 6.02
N HIS A 141 4.30 9.29 7.18
CA HIS A 141 5.17 9.68 8.28
C HIS A 141 6.65 9.65 7.88
N HIS A 142 7.09 8.56 7.23
CA HIS A 142 8.46 8.43 6.75
C HIS A 142 8.83 9.50 5.69
N LEU A 143 7.90 9.82 4.78
CA LEU A 143 8.10 10.89 3.81
C LEU A 143 8.22 12.26 4.50
N MET A 144 7.41 12.53 5.53
CA MET A 144 7.52 13.77 6.31
C MET A 144 8.87 13.87 7.05
N GLU A 145 9.35 12.79 7.65
CA GLU A 145 10.70 12.76 8.27
C GLU A 145 11.80 13.04 7.24
N LYS A 146 11.70 12.45 6.04
CA LYS A 146 12.65 12.69 4.96
C LYS A 146 12.63 14.13 4.48
N VAL A 147 11.44 14.74 4.35
CA VAL A 147 11.30 16.15 3.99
C VAL A 147 11.95 17.02 5.05
N LYS A 148 11.66 16.76 6.33
CA LYS A 148 12.28 17.48 7.45
C LYS A 148 13.80 17.39 7.42
N GLY A 149 14.36 16.19 7.23
CA GLY A 149 15.81 16.02 7.11
C GLY A 149 16.40 16.79 5.92
N LEU A 150 15.71 16.82 4.78
CA LEU A 150 16.14 17.62 3.63
C LEU A 150 16.10 19.12 3.90
N GLU A 151 15.08 19.61 4.61
CA GLU A 151 14.97 21.01 5.02
C GLU A 151 16.12 21.41 5.95
N GLU A 152 16.46 20.58 6.94
CA GLU A 152 17.60 20.79 7.83
C GLU A 152 18.93 20.84 7.04
N THR A 153 19.16 19.91 6.11
CA THR A 153 20.38 19.95 5.27
C THR A 153 20.44 21.17 4.35
N LYS A 154 19.28 21.63 3.86
CA LYS A 154 19.20 22.83 3.02
C LYS A 154 19.57 24.06 3.84
N GLU A 155 19.08 24.17 5.06
CA GLU A 155 19.40 25.29 5.97
C GLU A 155 20.91 25.34 6.26
N LEU A 156 21.51 24.19 6.59
CA LEU A 156 22.96 24.10 6.79
C LEU A 156 23.76 24.54 5.56
N LEU A 157 23.37 24.08 4.36
CA LEU A 157 24.02 24.49 3.11
C LEU A 157 23.89 25.99 2.84
N THR A 158 22.74 26.60 3.18
CA THR A 158 22.56 28.05 3.03
C THR A 158 23.44 28.84 3.98
N ASP A 159 23.64 28.37 5.20
CA ASP A 159 24.53 28.99 6.18
C ASP A 159 26.00 28.88 5.76
N GLU A 160 26.41 27.71 5.27
CA GLU A 160 27.75 27.49 4.70
C GLU A 160 27.99 28.42 3.51
N GLN A 161 27.01 28.53 2.59
CA GLN A 161 27.10 29.44 1.45
C GLN A 161 27.25 30.90 1.89
N ALA A 162 26.49 31.34 2.91
CA ALA A 162 26.60 32.69 3.45
C ALA A 162 27.98 32.96 4.06
N SER A 163 28.52 31.99 4.81
CA SER A 163 29.88 32.05 5.37
C SER A 163 30.94 32.18 4.27
N HIS A 164 30.90 31.30 3.26
CA HIS A 164 31.82 31.35 2.12
C HIS A 164 31.74 32.68 1.37
N LEU A 165 30.53 33.21 1.13
CA LEU A 165 30.35 34.50 0.48
C LEU A 165 31.01 35.64 1.26
N MET A 166 30.91 35.66 2.60
CA MET A 166 31.58 36.66 3.43
C MET A 166 33.10 36.54 3.34
N THR A 167 33.64 35.33 3.36
CA THR A 167 35.09 35.12 3.21
C THR A 167 35.61 35.54 1.83
N ALA A 168 34.86 35.25 0.76
CA ALA A 168 35.20 35.66 -0.59
C ALA A 168 35.23 37.19 -0.72
N LYS A 169 34.21 37.89 -0.20
CA LYS A 169 34.19 39.36 -0.15
C LYS A 169 35.37 39.93 0.63
N ALA A 170 35.75 39.32 1.75
CA ALA A 170 36.91 39.75 2.52
C ALA A 170 38.25 39.54 1.77
N LEU A 171 38.35 38.47 0.97
CA LEU A 171 39.52 38.24 0.11
C LEU A 171 39.55 39.23 -1.06
N GLU A 172 38.41 39.54 -1.68
CA GLU A 172 38.32 40.54 -2.74
C GLU A 172 38.76 41.94 -2.26
N THR A 173 38.32 42.37 -1.07
CA THR A 173 38.75 43.66 -0.51
C THR A 173 40.25 43.67 -0.22
N LYS A 174 40.79 42.57 0.29
CA LYS A 174 42.24 42.42 0.52
C LYS A 174 43.03 42.44 -0.79
N ASN A 175 42.54 41.77 -1.83
CA ASN A 175 43.19 41.76 -3.14
C ASN A 175 43.21 43.16 -3.75
N ARG A 176 42.09 43.88 -3.66
CA ARG A 176 42.01 45.29 -4.09
C ARG A 176 43.00 46.18 -3.34
N GLN A 177 43.14 46.00 -2.03
CA GLN A 177 44.14 46.73 -1.25
C GLN A 177 45.57 46.42 -1.74
N LEU A 178 45.89 45.15 -1.99
CA LEU A 178 47.21 44.76 -2.51
C LEU A 178 47.48 45.31 -3.91
N GLU A 179 46.46 45.39 -4.77
CA GLU A 179 46.56 46.02 -6.08
C GLU A 179 46.87 47.52 -5.97
N ASP A 180 46.20 48.23 -5.05
CA ASP A 180 46.46 49.65 -4.78
C ASP A 180 47.88 49.86 -4.23
N ASP A 181 48.32 49.03 -3.29
CA ASP A 181 49.68 49.07 -2.73
C ASP A 181 50.74 48.81 -3.81
N ASN A 182 50.53 47.80 -4.66
CA ASN A 182 51.40 47.51 -5.80
C ASN A 182 51.48 48.70 -6.77
N LEU A 183 50.36 49.36 -7.05
CA LEU A 183 50.34 50.53 -7.91
C LEU A 183 51.14 51.69 -7.29
N GLN A 184 51.03 51.92 -5.98
CA GLN A 184 51.81 52.93 -5.27
C GLN A 184 53.30 52.64 -5.30
N LEU A 185 53.70 51.38 -5.04
CA LEU A 185 55.09 50.95 -5.10
C LEU A 185 55.67 51.14 -6.52
N MET A 186 54.92 50.77 -7.55
CA MET A 186 55.34 50.98 -8.93
C MET A 186 55.51 52.46 -9.29
N LYS A 187 54.61 53.34 -8.82
CA LYS A 187 54.77 54.80 -8.97
C LYS A 187 56.04 55.28 -8.28
N ARG A 188 56.33 54.80 -7.07
CA ARG A 188 57.54 55.15 -6.32
C ARG A 188 58.81 54.68 -7.03
N ILE A 189 58.81 53.45 -7.55
CA ILE A 189 59.93 52.90 -8.33
C ILE A 189 60.19 53.75 -9.57
N LYS A 190 59.15 54.10 -10.34
CA LYS A 190 59.29 54.97 -11.53
C LYS A 190 59.85 56.35 -11.18
N ALA A 191 59.41 56.95 -10.08
CA ALA A 191 59.94 58.22 -9.61
C ALA A 191 61.41 58.11 -9.19
N LEU A 192 61.80 57.03 -8.51
CA LEU A 192 63.20 56.79 -8.17
C LEU A 192 64.05 56.55 -9.42
N GLN A 193 63.55 55.80 -10.40
CA GLN A 193 64.22 55.59 -11.68
C GLN A 193 64.49 56.90 -12.41
N SER A 194 63.50 57.79 -12.53
CA SER A 194 63.70 59.10 -13.17
C SER A 194 64.68 60.00 -12.41
N THR A 195 64.72 59.92 -11.06
CA THR A 195 65.76 60.61 -10.28
C THR A 195 67.15 60.04 -10.54
N VAL A 196 67.29 58.72 -10.64
CA VAL A 196 68.56 58.05 -10.93
C VAL A 196 69.04 58.40 -12.34
N GLU A 197 68.16 58.39 -13.35
CA GLU A 197 68.50 58.80 -14.72
C GLU A 197 69.01 60.25 -14.78
N ARG A 198 68.32 61.17 -14.10
CA ARG A 198 68.76 62.56 -13.99
C ARG A 198 70.14 62.69 -13.32
N LEU A 199 70.37 61.98 -12.22
CA LEU A 199 71.67 62.01 -11.53
C LEU A 199 72.78 61.44 -12.41
N LYS A 200 72.52 60.34 -13.13
CA LYS A 200 73.45 59.76 -14.10
C LYS A 200 73.79 60.76 -15.20
N ASN A 201 72.80 61.47 -15.76
CA ASN A 201 73.06 62.47 -16.80
C ASN A 201 73.94 63.62 -16.28
N ILE A 202 73.67 64.11 -15.07
CA ILE A 202 74.52 65.13 -14.42
C ILE A 202 75.95 64.61 -14.21
N GLU A 203 76.09 63.36 -13.74
CA GLU A 203 77.40 62.73 -13.56
C GLU A 203 78.14 62.58 -14.90
N TYR A 204 77.46 62.14 -15.95
CA TYR A 204 78.01 62.06 -17.31
C TYR A 204 78.49 63.42 -17.80
N ASP A 205 77.70 64.49 -17.63
CA ASP A 205 78.09 65.86 -18.00
C ASP A 205 79.32 66.34 -17.23
N VAL A 206 79.37 66.07 -15.92
CA VAL A 206 80.52 66.42 -15.06
C VAL A 206 81.77 65.67 -15.50
N GLN A 207 81.67 64.36 -15.74
CA GLN A 207 82.79 63.54 -16.20
C GLN A 207 83.26 63.99 -17.59
N TYR A 208 82.33 64.30 -18.49
CA TYR A 208 82.64 64.80 -19.83
C TYR A 208 83.37 66.15 -19.78
N ARG A 209 82.93 67.09 -18.95
CA ARG A 209 83.65 68.36 -18.75
C ARG A 209 85.05 68.13 -18.20
N LYS A 210 85.18 67.25 -17.21
CA LYS A 210 86.49 66.90 -16.62
C LYS A 210 87.43 66.30 -17.65
N THR A 211 86.96 65.36 -18.49
CA THR A 211 87.80 64.79 -19.56
C THR A 211 88.17 65.83 -20.60
N GLN A 212 87.23 66.68 -21.02
CA GLN A 212 87.49 67.77 -21.96
C GLN A 212 88.55 68.76 -21.42
N GLU A 213 88.48 69.11 -20.13
CA GLU A 213 89.50 69.92 -19.46
C GLU A 213 90.86 69.22 -19.40
N THR A 214 90.91 67.92 -19.08
CA THR A 214 92.17 67.17 -19.09
C THR A 214 92.79 67.08 -20.48
N ILE A 215 91.99 66.85 -21.53
CA ILE A 215 92.47 66.85 -22.92
C ILE A 215 93.00 68.22 -23.29
N ARG A 216 92.26 69.30 -22.95
CA ARG A 216 92.71 70.67 -23.19
C ARG A 216 94.06 70.95 -22.52
N LYS A 217 94.22 70.54 -21.25
CA LYS A 217 95.49 70.68 -20.53
C LYS A 217 96.60 69.86 -21.18
N ASN A 218 96.35 68.60 -21.52
CA ASN A 218 97.33 67.73 -22.19
C ASN A 218 97.74 68.26 -23.57
N LEU A 219 96.80 68.83 -24.35
CA LEU A 219 97.12 69.48 -25.62
C LEU A 219 97.97 70.73 -25.41
N GLN A 220 97.71 71.51 -24.37
CA GLN A 220 98.55 72.65 -24.00
C GLN A 220 99.96 72.20 -23.61
N ASP A 221 100.09 71.11 -22.86
CA ASP A 221 101.38 70.49 -22.50
C ASP A 221 102.09 69.87 -23.73
N ALA A 222 101.33 69.28 -24.67
CA ALA A 222 101.84 68.70 -25.91
C ALA A 222 102.31 69.75 -26.93
N VAL A 223 101.59 70.87 -27.08
CA VAL A 223 102.04 72.01 -27.90
C VAL A 223 103.34 72.61 -27.35
N ASN A 224 103.54 72.54 -26.03
CA ASN A 224 104.77 72.97 -25.37
C ASN A 224 105.91 71.94 -25.47
N SER A 225 105.68 70.74 -26.01
CA SER A 225 106.71 69.69 -26.14
C SER A 225 106.94 69.29 -27.61
N THR A 226 108.13 69.60 -28.14
CA THR A 226 108.54 69.18 -29.49
C THR A 226 108.97 67.71 -29.47
N ILE A 227 108.33 66.85 -30.27
CA ILE A 227 108.63 65.41 -30.35
C ILE A 227 109.21 65.02 -31.72
N PHE A 228 110.33 64.31 -31.69
CA PHE A 228 110.95 63.58 -32.80
C PHE A 228 110.36 62.15 -32.90
N VAL A 229 110.07 61.67 -34.11
CA VAL A 229 109.56 60.32 -34.38
C VAL A 229 110.64 59.45 -35.03
N THR A 230 110.77 58.21 -34.56
CA THR A 230 111.38 57.09 -35.29
C THR A 230 110.59 55.80 -35.03
N ASP A 231 110.16 55.16 -36.12
CA ASP A 231 109.46 53.87 -36.15
C ASP A 231 110.38 52.69 -35.79
N SER A 232 109.85 51.70 -35.07
CA SER A 232 110.42 50.35 -35.01
C SER A 232 109.34 49.31 -34.66
N ASP A 233 109.20 48.33 -35.57
CA ASP A 233 108.36 47.13 -35.55
C ASP A 233 108.50 46.23 -34.31
N CYS A 234 107.48 45.42 -33.98
CA CYS A 234 107.68 43.99 -33.69
C CYS A 234 106.40 43.12 -33.66
N SER A 235 106.37 42.17 -34.61
CA SER A 235 105.88 40.78 -34.60
C SER A 235 104.75 40.29 -33.67
N ASP A 236 103.72 39.71 -34.30
CA ASP A 236 102.88 38.65 -33.72
C ASP A 236 102.94 37.37 -34.59
N LYS A 237 103.22 36.22 -33.96
CA LYS A 237 103.12 34.87 -34.56
C LYS A 237 101.96 34.10 -33.89
N PRO A 238 101.05 33.44 -34.64
CA PRO A 238 99.93 32.69 -34.05
C PRO A 238 100.27 31.21 -33.76
N LEU A 239 99.71 30.68 -32.66
CA LEU A 239 99.77 29.27 -32.25
C LEU A 239 98.79 28.38 -33.04
N PRO A 240 99.06 27.06 -33.21
CA PRO A 240 98.25 26.18 -34.02
C PRO A 240 97.10 25.53 -33.22
N CYS A 241 95.88 26.02 -33.39
CA CYS A 241 94.67 25.36 -32.88
C CYS A 241 94.01 24.55 -34.01
N LYS A 242 94.14 23.22 -34.00
CA LYS A 242 93.37 22.35 -34.90
C LYS A 242 91.95 22.16 -34.35
N SER A 243 91.05 23.08 -34.65
CA SER A 243 89.60 22.90 -34.47
C SER A 243 88.99 22.36 -35.77
N ALA A 244 88.37 21.18 -35.72
CA ALA A 244 87.58 20.64 -36.83
C ALA A 244 86.10 20.65 -36.46
N LEU A 245 85.27 21.21 -37.35
CA LEU A 245 83.81 21.21 -37.19
C LEU A 245 83.26 19.84 -37.62
N PRO A 246 82.49 19.13 -36.77
CA PRO A 246 81.84 17.90 -37.17
C PRO A 246 80.83 18.18 -38.29
N ARG A 247 80.99 17.52 -39.44
CA ARG A 247 80.21 17.80 -40.66
C ARG A 247 79.13 16.77 -40.95
N ASN A 248 79.23 15.56 -40.39
CA ASN A 248 78.31 14.45 -40.62
C ASN A 248 77.91 13.77 -39.30
N VAL A 249 76.65 13.32 -39.21
CA VAL A 249 76.13 12.54 -38.08
C VAL A 249 76.63 11.10 -38.20
N ALA A 250 77.35 10.59 -37.20
CA ALA A 250 77.91 9.25 -37.22
C ALA A 250 76.88 8.15 -36.89
N VAL A 251 75.98 8.40 -35.93
CA VAL A 251 74.92 7.45 -35.51
C VAL A 251 73.71 8.26 -35.02
N LYS A 252 72.49 7.83 -35.37
CA LYS A 252 71.23 8.41 -34.86
C LYS A 252 70.52 7.36 -34.00
N ILE A 253 70.12 7.75 -32.78
CA ILE A 253 69.50 6.86 -31.79
C ILE A 253 68.34 7.61 -31.14
N ASP A 254 67.20 6.93 -31.02
CA ASP A 254 66.06 7.44 -30.26
C ASP A 254 66.24 7.04 -28.79
N ALA A 255 67.00 7.88 -28.07
CA ALA A 255 67.48 7.54 -26.74
C ALA A 255 66.40 7.63 -25.64
N ASN A 256 65.42 8.52 -25.76
CA ASN A 256 64.39 8.80 -24.74
C ASN A 256 63.01 8.94 -25.40
N GLU A 257 61.94 8.63 -24.66
CA GLU A 257 60.55 8.71 -25.17
C GLU A 257 60.05 10.17 -25.27
N ASN A 258 60.73 11.09 -24.58
CA ASN A 258 60.47 12.53 -24.55
C ASN A 258 61.78 13.32 -24.71
N GLU A 259 61.72 14.65 -24.55
CA GLU A 259 62.87 15.55 -24.63
C GLU A 259 64.05 15.09 -23.75
N VAL A 260 65.25 15.08 -24.36
CA VAL A 260 66.51 14.77 -23.68
C VAL A 260 67.09 16.06 -23.13
N ASN A 261 67.26 16.13 -21.80
CA ASN A 261 67.79 17.32 -21.14
C ASN A 261 69.31 17.25 -20.96
N SER A 262 69.88 16.04 -20.86
CA SER A 262 71.30 15.88 -20.58
C SER A 262 71.87 14.61 -21.20
N VAL A 263 73.09 14.73 -21.75
CA VAL A 263 73.90 13.63 -22.26
C VAL A 263 75.33 13.82 -21.80
N ARG A 264 75.93 12.79 -21.18
CA ARG A 264 77.33 12.81 -20.75
C ARG A 264 78.02 11.49 -21.06
N PHE A 265 79.27 11.58 -21.52
CA PHE A 265 80.14 10.42 -21.64
C PHE A 265 80.89 10.17 -20.33
N THR A 266 81.16 8.90 -20.07
CA THR A 266 82.17 8.50 -19.09
C THR A 266 83.56 8.96 -19.55
N PRO A 267 84.51 9.21 -18.63
CA PRO A 267 85.88 9.61 -18.99
C PRO A 267 86.60 8.60 -19.92
N SER A 268 86.22 7.32 -19.86
CA SER A 268 86.75 6.27 -20.75
C SER A 268 86.17 6.33 -22.18
N GLY A 269 85.09 7.08 -22.41
CA GLY A 269 84.47 7.29 -23.72
C GLY A 269 83.67 6.10 -24.26
N HIS A 270 83.65 4.96 -23.57
CA HIS A 270 82.95 3.75 -24.01
C HIS A 270 81.48 3.69 -23.60
N ILE A 271 81.11 4.43 -22.56
CA ILE A 271 79.74 4.49 -22.04
C ILE A 271 79.28 5.94 -21.98
N PHE A 272 78.02 6.21 -22.33
CA PHE A 272 77.38 7.50 -22.10
C PHE A 272 75.99 7.34 -21.50
N GLY A 273 75.58 8.32 -20.68
CA GLY A 273 74.25 8.39 -20.08
C GLY A 273 73.37 9.41 -20.81
N SER A 274 72.11 9.06 -21.04
CA SER A 274 71.06 9.98 -21.49
C SER A 274 69.90 10.01 -20.50
N ALA A 275 69.35 11.20 -20.24
CA ALA A 275 68.18 11.36 -19.39
C ALA A 275 67.41 12.63 -19.75
N GLY A 276 66.11 12.62 -19.46
CA GLY A 276 65.23 13.71 -19.83
C GLY A 276 63.89 13.68 -19.11
N PHE A 277 62.86 14.14 -19.82
CA PHE A 277 61.51 14.30 -19.27
C PHE A 277 60.77 12.96 -19.07
N ASP A 278 61.26 11.88 -19.66
CA ASP A 278 60.72 10.52 -19.48
C ASP A 278 61.04 9.92 -18.10
N ARG A 279 61.77 10.65 -17.24
CA ARG A 279 62.12 10.27 -15.85
C ARG A 279 62.95 8.99 -15.75
N LYS A 280 63.54 8.56 -16.87
CA LYS A 280 64.41 7.38 -16.97
C LYS A 280 65.81 7.84 -17.34
N LEU A 281 66.80 7.25 -16.69
CA LEU A 281 68.20 7.40 -17.09
C LEU A 281 68.62 6.13 -17.83
N ARG A 282 69.14 6.27 -19.05
CA ARG A 282 69.60 5.14 -19.87
C ARG A 282 71.11 5.23 -20.04
N LEU A 283 71.81 4.14 -19.75
CA LEU A 283 73.23 4.00 -20.03
C LEU A 283 73.40 3.25 -21.35
N TRP A 284 74.25 3.80 -22.21
CA TRP A 284 74.52 3.30 -23.55
C TRP A 284 75.99 2.95 -23.70
N THR A 285 76.28 1.80 -24.28
CA THR A 285 77.64 1.40 -24.65
C THR A 285 77.88 1.76 -26.12
N TYR A 286 78.97 2.47 -26.39
CA TYR A 286 79.42 2.83 -27.74
C TYR A 286 80.61 1.96 -28.14
N LEU A 287 80.38 0.99 -29.02
CA LEU A 287 81.40 0.09 -29.55
C LEU A 287 81.27 0.00 -31.08
N ASN A 288 82.35 0.27 -31.80
CA ASN A 288 82.47 0.08 -33.25
C ASN A 288 81.34 0.70 -34.10
N GLY A 289 80.93 1.93 -33.76
CA GLY A 289 79.91 2.67 -34.52
C GLY A 289 78.48 2.21 -34.27
N LYS A 290 78.24 1.37 -33.26
CA LYS A 290 76.91 1.00 -32.78
C LYS A 290 76.71 1.42 -31.34
N CYS A 291 75.48 1.77 -31.00
CA CYS A 291 75.06 2.13 -29.66
C CYS A 291 74.05 1.11 -29.16
N GLU A 292 74.39 0.45 -28.06
CA GLU A 292 73.54 -0.55 -27.42
C GLU A 292 73.16 -0.07 -26.03
N ILE A 293 71.93 -0.35 -25.61
CA ILE A 293 71.46 0.02 -24.28
C ILE A 293 72.05 -0.96 -23.26
N HIS A 294 72.86 -0.45 -22.35
CA HIS A 294 73.50 -1.24 -21.31
C HIS A 294 72.56 -1.43 -20.11
N SER A 295 71.89 -0.36 -19.67
CA SER A 295 70.93 -0.43 -18.58
C SER A 295 69.97 0.76 -18.56
N THR A 296 68.79 0.57 -17.97
CA THR A 296 67.82 1.65 -17.68
C THR A 296 67.61 1.75 -16.18
N LEU A 297 67.90 2.92 -15.63
CA LEU A 297 67.74 3.27 -14.23
C LEU A 297 66.44 4.06 -14.07
N VAL A 298 65.55 3.52 -13.22
CA VAL A 298 64.21 4.08 -12.94
C VAL A 298 64.11 4.35 -11.44
N GLY A 299 63.61 5.53 -11.06
CA GLY A 299 63.48 5.93 -9.65
C GLY A 299 63.27 7.43 -9.43
N CYS A 300 63.45 8.25 -10.46
CA CYS A 300 63.20 9.68 -10.38
C CYS A 300 61.70 9.99 -10.49
N ASN A 301 61.15 10.73 -9.51
CA ASN A 301 59.74 11.13 -9.52
C ASN A 301 59.45 12.36 -10.42
N ALA A 302 60.50 13.05 -10.88
CA ALA A 302 60.44 14.22 -11.75
C ALA A 302 61.46 14.09 -12.90
N ALA A 303 61.39 15.02 -13.88
CA ALA A 303 62.28 15.04 -15.03
C ALA A 303 63.75 15.18 -14.60
N VAL A 304 64.63 14.43 -15.27
CA VAL A 304 66.08 14.52 -14.99
C VAL A 304 66.63 15.72 -15.75
N THR A 305 67.27 16.64 -15.03
CA THR A 305 67.78 17.90 -15.58
C THR A 305 69.26 17.84 -15.96
N ALA A 306 70.06 17.05 -15.23
CA ALA A 306 71.49 16.87 -15.47
C ALA A 306 71.97 15.48 -15.04
N ILE A 307 73.00 14.98 -15.70
CA ILE A 307 73.74 13.76 -15.36
C ILE A 307 75.21 14.13 -15.23
N ASP A 308 75.92 13.51 -14.30
CA ASP A 308 77.37 13.60 -14.21
C ASP A 308 77.98 12.24 -13.88
N PHE A 309 79.20 12.00 -14.35
CA PHE A 309 79.96 10.79 -14.05
C PHE A 309 81.15 11.14 -13.16
N ASP A 310 81.39 10.33 -12.13
CA ASP A 310 82.59 10.50 -11.30
C ASP A 310 83.84 10.34 -12.18
N PRO A 311 84.76 11.33 -12.21
CA PRO A 311 85.96 11.27 -13.03
C PRO A 311 86.94 10.17 -12.62
N ASN A 312 86.81 9.60 -11.41
CA ASN A 312 87.73 8.61 -10.84
C ASN A 312 87.23 7.16 -10.93
N VAL A 313 85.98 6.93 -11.34
CA VAL A 313 85.38 5.58 -11.33
C VAL A 313 85.45 4.95 -12.71
N SER A 314 86.32 3.95 -12.85
CA SER A 314 86.30 3.02 -13.98
C SER A 314 85.20 1.99 -13.76
N PHE A 315 84.12 2.04 -14.54
CA PHE A 315 83.15 0.94 -14.55
C PHE A 315 83.84 -0.33 -15.08
N PRO A 316 83.74 -1.49 -14.40
CA PRO A 316 84.22 -2.75 -14.95
C PRO A 316 83.43 -3.12 -16.21
N MET A 317 84.15 -3.63 -17.22
CA MET A 317 83.59 -4.20 -18.45
C MET A 317 82.61 -5.33 -18.18
#